data_AF-A0AAU9L656-F1
#
_entry.id   AF-A0AAU9L656-F1
#
_cell.length_a   1.000
_cell.length_b   1.000
_cell.length_c   1.000
_cell.angle_alpha   90.00
_cell.angle_beta   90.00
_cell.angle_gamma   90.00
#
_symmetry.space_group_name_H-M   'P 1'
#
loop_
_entity.id
_entity.type
_entity.pdbx_description
1 polymer ?
#
loop_
_entity_poly.entity_id
_entity_poly.type
_entity_poly.pdbx_seq_one_letter_code
_entity_poly.pdbx_strand_id
1 'polypeptide(L)'
;MGRNRKGRQCGGYGSKKERFVLFKRWQLEVTKVSHKNAQTRQAQNKLIDRRRRAETNDTMRRRVRVDVLTSWTNARLKDDHIERTKREGALSIASELQKTSTVDECFSSMQERCIYEIARTFDLYSSSCEFTQAFFASFEPWMVSRLAELSTAFKTISDGNVRLLLLQPTEHLTVGFVRDEKSLAPLFDRVNESHHHMMWQFVSDHPVQCEAESWEDLDVEDVDIVQTQDEVRLLSLNLVSCLGLSSRFLTQLTTVHPHLEHLKIVNCFDAAAGEQGAALLQELSKSRALKTLHFSWCSWLTTEILVTFAYQLVEPPLSSLEELYVSNCFDVLGDYVQSVFKELLPGVDVSM
;
A
#
# COMPACT_ATOMS: atom_id res chain seq x y z
N MET A 1 64.82 97.13 8.92
CA MET A 1 63.96 96.21 9.68
C MET A 1 62.88 97.00 10.41
N GLY A 2 61.62 96.93 9.98
CA GLY A 2 60.52 97.69 10.58
C GLY A 2 60.01 97.03 11.87
N ARG A 3 60.16 97.71 13.01
CA ARG A 3 59.58 97.30 14.31
C ARG A 3 58.23 97.97 14.50
N ASN A 4 57.27 97.23 15.07
CA ASN A 4 56.02 97.82 15.55
C ASN A 4 56.11 98.09 17.07
N ARG A 5 55.27 99.01 17.58
CA ARG A 5 55.33 99.68 18.90
C ARG A 5 55.31 98.80 20.17
N LYS A 6 55.34 97.46 20.07
CA LYS A 6 55.42 96.55 21.24
C LYS A 6 56.62 95.59 21.24
N GLY A 7 57.63 95.83 20.40
CA GLY A 7 58.94 95.16 20.53
C GLY A 7 58.97 93.64 20.34
N ARG A 8 57.86 92.96 20.00
CA ARG A 8 57.85 91.53 19.72
C ARG A 8 58.25 91.27 18.27
N GLN A 9 59.32 90.49 18.07
CA GLN A 9 59.71 89.95 16.77
C GLN A 9 58.58 89.05 16.26
N CYS A 10 57.91 89.45 15.18
CA CYS A 10 57.10 88.52 14.41
C CYS A 10 58.07 87.47 13.82
N GLY A 11 57.88 86.21 14.20
CA GLY A 11 58.77 85.12 13.84
C GLY A 11 59.08 85.05 12.34
N GLY A 12 60.38 85.07 12.04
CA GLY A 12 61.05 84.09 11.20
C GLY A 12 60.75 84.00 9.69
N TYR A 13 59.90 84.85 9.11
CA TYR A 13 59.65 84.81 7.66
C TYR A 13 59.95 86.15 7.01
N GLY A 14 60.92 86.14 6.09
CA GLY A 14 61.55 87.31 5.48
C GLY A 14 60.63 88.11 4.55
N SER A 15 59.50 87.55 4.10
CA SER A 15 58.50 88.30 3.31
C SER A 15 57.06 87.76 3.37
N LYS A 16 56.08 88.58 2.97
CA LYS A 16 54.69 88.13 2.75
C LYS A 16 54.58 87.04 1.69
N LYS A 17 55.49 87.01 0.72
CA LYS A 17 55.54 86.04 -0.38
C LYS A 17 55.85 84.63 0.14
N GLU A 18 56.78 84.50 1.08
CA GLU A 18 57.09 83.22 1.73
C GLU A 18 55.91 82.64 2.49
N ARG A 19 55.18 83.49 3.24
CA ARG A 19 53.97 83.06 3.95
C ARG A 19 52.88 82.56 2.99
N PHE A 20 52.68 83.22 1.85
CA PHE A 20 51.71 82.79 0.86
C PHE A 20 52.10 81.45 0.20
N VAL A 21 53.39 81.26 -0.10
CA VAL A 21 53.91 79.99 -0.67
C VAL A 21 53.76 78.84 0.33
N LEU A 22 54.10 79.05 1.60
CA LEU A 22 53.93 78.05 2.65
C LEU A 22 52.46 77.69 2.87
N PHE A 23 51.57 78.68 2.87
CA PHE A 23 50.13 78.46 2.97
C PHE A 23 49.59 77.64 1.79
N LYS A 24 50.02 77.95 0.55
CA LYS A 24 49.65 77.17 -0.64
C LYS A 24 50.18 75.73 -0.58
N ARG A 25 51.40 75.53 -0.07
CA ARG A 25 51.99 74.20 0.10
C ARG A 25 51.26 73.39 1.17
N TRP A 26 50.85 74.03 2.26
CA TRP A 26 50.03 73.41 3.29
C TRP A 26 48.64 73.02 2.77
N GLN A 27 47.97 73.91 2.01
CA GLN A 27 46.68 73.60 1.40
C GLN A 27 46.76 72.37 0.46
N LEU A 28 47.84 72.24 -0.31
CA LEU A 28 48.08 71.08 -1.19
C LEU A 28 48.29 69.78 -0.40
N GLU A 29 48.96 69.84 0.75
CA GLU A 29 49.14 68.63 1.58
C GLU A 29 47.85 68.24 2.32
N VAL A 30 47.07 69.21 2.77
CA VAL A 30 45.76 68.94 3.39
C VAL A 30 44.81 68.28 2.38
N THR A 31 44.78 68.75 1.13
CA THR A 31 43.93 68.13 0.10
C THR A 31 44.40 66.72 -0.27
N LYS A 32 45.71 66.45 -0.32
CA LYS A 32 46.24 65.09 -0.53
C LYS A 32 45.83 64.14 0.60
N VAL A 33 45.97 64.56 1.86
CA VAL A 33 45.59 63.74 3.02
C VAL A 33 44.07 63.50 3.05
N SER A 34 43.28 64.53 2.74
CA SER A 34 41.83 64.40 2.66
C SER A 34 41.40 63.40 1.57
N HIS A 35 42.05 63.44 0.41
CA HIS A 35 41.73 62.52 -0.69
C HIS A 35 42.12 61.07 -0.34
N LYS A 36 43.28 60.87 0.29
CA LYS A 36 43.72 59.57 0.77
C LYS A 36 42.74 58.99 1.80
N ASN A 37 42.30 59.79 2.77
CA ASN A 37 41.33 59.37 3.79
C ASN A 37 39.95 59.04 3.19
N ALA A 38 39.49 59.79 2.19
CA ALA A 38 38.24 59.50 1.50
C ALA A 38 38.30 58.15 0.76
N GLN A 39 39.41 57.86 0.08
CA GLN A 39 39.62 56.58 -0.61
C GLN A 39 39.66 55.40 0.38
N THR A 40 40.33 55.56 1.53
CA THR A 40 40.38 54.52 2.58
C THR A 40 38.98 54.21 3.13
N ARG A 41 38.17 55.24 3.39
CA ARG A 41 36.78 55.06 3.86
C ARG A 41 35.91 54.35 2.82
N GLN A 42 36.07 54.67 1.54
CA GLN A 42 35.31 54.03 0.47
C GLN A 42 35.70 52.55 0.30
N ALA A 43 36.98 52.21 0.46
CA ALA A 43 37.45 50.82 0.43
C ALA A 43 36.91 50.02 1.62
N GLN A 44 36.88 50.61 2.81
CA GLN A 44 36.38 49.98 4.02
C GLN A 44 34.87 49.68 3.94
N ASN A 45 34.07 50.62 3.42
CA ASN A 45 32.63 50.42 3.23
C ASN A 45 32.33 49.28 2.23
N LYS A 46 33.07 49.21 1.12
CA LYS A 46 32.92 48.11 0.14
C LYS A 46 33.21 46.73 0.74
N LEU A 47 34.12 46.64 1.70
CA LEU A 47 34.51 45.39 2.34
C LEU A 47 33.45 44.92 3.36
N ILE A 48 32.85 45.86 4.09
CA ILE A 48 31.73 45.60 5.00
C ILE A 48 30.49 45.13 4.24
N ASP A 49 30.16 45.77 3.10
CA ASP A 49 29.02 45.37 2.27
C ASP A 49 29.18 43.97 1.66
N ARG A 50 30.41 43.60 1.24
CA ARG A 50 30.70 42.24 0.76
C ARG A 50 30.53 41.19 1.88
N ARG A 51 30.93 41.51 3.10
CA ARG A 51 30.79 40.61 4.26
C ARG A 51 29.32 40.36 4.62
N ARG A 52 28.49 41.42 4.62
CA ARG A 52 27.05 41.31 4.87
C ARG A 52 26.34 40.41 3.84
N ARG A 53 26.69 40.53 2.55
CA ARG A 53 26.10 39.69 1.48
C ARG A 53 26.50 38.21 1.61
N ALA A 54 27.70 37.92 2.10
CA ALA A 54 28.15 36.55 2.32
C ALA A 54 27.40 35.88 3.51
N GLU A 55 27.19 36.61 4.60
CA GLU A 55 26.47 36.13 5.79
C GLU A 55 24.98 35.83 5.49
N THR A 56 24.32 36.66 4.67
CA THR A 56 22.94 36.38 4.21
C THR A 56 22.83 35.16 3.31
N ASN A 57 23.82 34.90 2.45
CA ASN A 57 23.82 33.72 1.58
C ASN A 57 24.06 32.42 2.36
N ASP A 58 24.94 32.43 3.36
CA ASP A 58 25.19 31.26 4.21
C ASP A 58 24.00 30.91 5.10
N THR A 59 23.30 31.91 5.64
CA THR A 59 22.10 31.69 6.44
C THR A 59 20.95 31.11 5.61
N MET A 60 20.77 31.57 4.37
CA MET A 60 19.77 31.03 3.45
C MET A 60 20.11 29.58 3.03
N ARG A 61 21.37 29.28 2.73
CA ARG A 61 21.84 27.92 2.43
C ARG A 61 21.65 26.94 3.60
N ARG A 62 21.85 27.40 4.84
CA ARG A 62 21.60 26.58 6.04
C ARG A 62 20.11 26.28 6.23
N ARG A 63 19.21 27.26 6.00
CA ARG A 63 17.75 27.01 6.07
C ARG A 63 17.30 25.99 5.03
N VAL A 64 17.70 26.15 3.76
CA VAL A 64 17.37 25.19 2.69
C VAL A 64 17.89 23.78 3.02
N ARG A 65 19.08 23.64 3.60
CA ARG A 65 19.60 22.35 4.07
C ARG A 65 18.77 21.75 5.21
N VAL A 66 18.32 22.57 6.16
CA VAL A 66 17.46 22.12 7.26
C VAL A 66 16.10 21.69 6.72
N ASP A 67 15.47 22.44 5.83
CA ASP A 67 14.17 22.10 5.25
C ASP A 67 14.24 20.78 4.46
N VAL A 68 15.30 20.56 3.69
CA VAL A 68 15.54 19.30 2.97
C VAL A 68 15.83 18.13 3.93
N LEU A 69 16.60 18.35 5.00
CA LEU A 69 16.81 17.32 6.03
C LEU A 69 15.50 16.98 6.75
N THR A 70 14.67 17.98 7.04
CA THR A 70 13.39 17.81 7.72
C THR A 70 12.41 17.05 6.83
N SER A 71 12.33 17.40 5.55
CA SER A 71 11.48 16.67 4.58
C SER A 71 11.94 15.23 4.38
N TRP A 72 13.25 14.98 4.30
CA TRP A 72 13.81 13.64 4.17
C TRP A 72 13.58 12.79 5.44
N THR A 73 13.72 13.40 6.62
CA THR A 73 13.46 12.71 7.90
C THR A 73 11.97 12.40 8.05
N ASN A 74 11.09 13.31 7.67
CA ASN A 74 9.65 13.09 7.66
C ASN A 74 9.22 12.01 6.67
N ALA A 75 9.83 11.96 5.47
CA ALA A 75 9.59 10.89 4.51
C ALA A 75 10.02 9.53 5.07
N ARG A 76 11.21 9.46 5.67
CA ARG A 76 11.70 8.22 6.29
C ARG A 76 10.86 7.75 7.48
N LEU A 77 10.37 8.68 8.30
CA LEU A 77 9.47 8.35 9.41
C LEU A 77 8.10 7.86 8.91
N LYS A 78 7.61 8.39 7.79
CA LYS A 78 6.43 7.84 7.11
C LYS A 78 6.69 6.42 6.60
N ASP A 79 7.82 6.18 5.95
CA ASP A 79 8.19 4.84 5.47
C ASP A 79 8.31 3.83 6.64
N ASP A 80 8.98 4.20 7.73
CA ASP A 80 9.12 3.36 8.93
C ASP A 80 7.77 3.10 9.61
N HIS A 81 6.85 4.07 9.57
CA HIS A 81 5.48 3.90 10.07
C HIS A 81 4.69 2.93 9.17
N ILE A 82 4.73 3.11 7.86
CA ILE A 82 4.07 2.23 6.88
C ILE A 82 4.57 0.79 7.03
N GLU A 83 5.89 0.58 7.14
CA GLU A 83 6.47 -0.76 7.30
C GLU A 83 6.09 -1.41 8.65
N ARG A 84 5.98 -0.62 9.73
CA ARG A 84 5.48 -1.12 11.02
C ARG A 84 4.00 -1.52 10.91
N THR A 85 3.19 -0.69 10.28
CA THR A 85 1.75 -0.93 10.06
C THR A 85 1.50 -2.11 9.14
N LYS A 86 2.33 -2.35 8.11
CA LYS A 86 2.26 -3.58 7.29
C LYS A 86 2.49 -4.85 8.10
N ARG A 87 3.49 -4.83 9.01
CA ARG A 87 3.79 -5.97 9.88
C ARG A 87 2.73 -6.19 10.95
N GLU A 88 2.24 -5.12 11.56
CA GLU A 88 1.16 -5.16 12.55
C GLU A 88 -0.18 -5.54 11.89
N GLY A 89 -0.43 -5.07 10.67
CA GLY A 89 -1.60 -5.39 9.86
C GLY A 89 -1.69 -6.88 9.57
N ALA A 90 -0.65 -7.54 9.05
CA ALA A 90 -0.67 -8.98 8.78
C ALA A 90 -0.87 -9.86 10.04
N LEU A 91 -0.49 -9.36 11.23
CA LEU A 91 -0.78 -10.01 12.52
C LEU A 91 -2.22 -9.73 12.97
N SER A 92 -2.70 -8.49 12.84
CA SER A 92 -4.06 -8.07 13.18
C SER A 92 -5.11 -8.76 12.31
N ILE A 93 -4.90 -8.79 11.00
CA ILE A 93 -5.78 -9.44 10.01
C ILE A 93 -5.96 -10.91 10.34
N ALA A 94 -4.88 -11.62 10.65
CA ALA A 94 -4.99 -13.02 11.00
C ALA A 94 -5.62 -13.24 12.36
N SER A 95 -5.36 -12.35 13.33
CA SER A 95 -6.04 -12.39 14.63
C SER A 95 -7.54 -12.14 14.49
N GLU A 96 -7.95 -11.23 13.62
CA GLU A 96 -9.35 -10.95 13.32
C GLU A 96 -10.02 -12.11 12.60
N LEU A 97 -9.38 -12.66 11.56
CA LEU A 97 -9.87 -13.86 10.88
C LEU A 97 -10.01 -15.04 11.86
N GLN A 98 -9.02 -15.26 12.71
CA GLN A 98 -9.09 -16.32 13.72
C GLN A 98 -10.26 -16.13 14.70
N LYS A 99 -10.58 -14.89 15.08
CA LYS A 99 -11.74 -14.59 15.94
C LYS A 99 -13.07 -14.83 15.24
N THR A 100 -13.17 -14.51 13.94
CA THR A 100 -14.41 -14.73 13.17
C THR A 100 -14.59 -16.19 12.78
N SER A 101 -13.49 -16.94 12.67
CA SER A 101 -13.50 -18.34 12.24
C SER A 101 -13.46 -19.32 13.42
N THR A 102 -13.60 -18.87 14.67
CA THR A 102 -13.69 -19.79 15.82
C THR A 102 -14.90 -20.70 15.68
N VAL A 103 -14.67 -22.00 15.79
CA VAL A 103 -15.73 -23.01 15.84
C VAL A 103 -16.37 -22.94 17.22
N ASP A 104 -17.66 -22.60 17.28
CA ASP A 104 -18.40 -22.58 18.55
C ASP A 104 -18.60 -24.04 18.99
N GLU A 105 -18.03 -24.41 20.15
CA GLU A 105 -17.98 -25.80 20.62
C GLU A 105 -19.40 -26.41 20.80
N CYS A 106 -20.42 -25.57 20.98
CA CYS A 106 -21.80 -25.97 21.20
C CYS A 106 -22.60 -26.36 19.94
N PHE A 107 -22.14 -26.05 18.72
CA PHE A 107 -22.94 -26.24 17.49
C PHE A 107 -22.18 -26.84 16.29
N SER A 108 -20.95 -27.31 16.49
CA SER A 108 -20.11 -27.82 15.39
C SER A 108 -20.33 -29.31 15.10
N SER A 109 -20.64 -29.62 13.85
CA SER A 109 -20.72 -31.01 13.36
C SER A 109 -19.34 -31.68 13.41
N MET A 110 -19.32 -33.02 13.41
CA MET A 110 -18.05 -33.77 13.33
C MET A 110 -17.21 -33.35 12.12
N GLN A 111 -17.86 -33.17 10.96
CA GLN A 111 -17.19 -32.73 9.74
C GLN A 111 -16.52 -31.36 9.92
N GLU A 112 -17.17 -30.40 10.57
CA GLU A 112 -16.58 -29.09 10.84
C GLU A 112 -15.37 -29.19 11.80
N ARG A 113 -15.45 -30.05 12.84
CA ARG A 113 -14.32 -30.30 13.74
C ARG A 113 -13.14 -30.95 13.01
N CYS A 114 -13.40 -31.88 12.08
CA CYS A 114 -12.36 -32.48 11.24
C CYS A 114 -11.68 -31.43 10.36
N ILE A 115 -12.47 -30.59 9.68
CA ILE A 115 -11.94 -29.51 8.83
C ILE A 115 -11.10 -28.55 9.66
N TYR A 116 -11.53 -28.23 10.88
CA TYR A 116 -10.79 -27.38 11.81
C TYR A 116 -9.40 -27.94 12.14
N GLU A 117 -9.31 -29.22 12.50
CA GLU A 117 -8.02 -29.85 12.82
C GLU A 117 -7.13 -30.02 11.59
N ILE A 118 -7.72 -30.32 10.42
CA ILE A 118 -6.99 -30.33 9.14
C ILE A 118 -6.43 -28.94 8.84
N ALA A 119 -7.25 -27.89 9.00
CA ALA A 119 -6.84 -26.51 8.77
C ALA A 119 -5.67 -26.09 9.69
N ARG A 120 -5.69 -26.49 10.96
CA ARG A 120 -4.62 -26.20 11.93
C ARG A 120 -3.27 -26.84 11.58
N THR A 121 -3.29 -27.90 10.78
CA THR A 121 -2.10 -28.64 10.36
C THR A 121 -1.93 -28.63 8.85
N PHE A 122 -2.59 -27.70 8.15
CA PHE A 122 -2.64 -27.68 6.69
C PHE A 122 -1.24 -27.54 6.04
N ASP A 123 -0.30 -26.94 6.76
CA ASP A 123 1.11 -26.77 6.37
C ASP A 123 1.89 -28.09 6.29
N LEU A 124 1.37 -29.16 6.88
CA LEU A 124 1.96 -30.50 6.82
C LEU A 124 1.60 -31.25 5.52
N TYR A 125 0.61 -30.78 4.77
CA TYR A 125 0.13 -31.42 3.55
C TYR A 125 0.83 -30.84 2.33
N SER A 126 1.51 -31.69 1.56
CA SER A 126 2.18 -31.26 0.32
C SER A 126 1.29 -31.47 -0.88
N SER A 127 1.21 -30.46 -1.76
CA SER A 127 0.55 -30.61 -3.07
C SER A 127 1.33 -31.50 -4.04
N SER A 128 2.53 -31.99 -3.70
CA SER A 128 3.30 -32.92 -4.53
C SER A 128 2.90 -34.39 -4.35
N CYS A 129 2.08 -34.71 -3.35
CA CYS A 129 1.67 -36.07 -3.04
C CYS A 129 0.30 -36.37 -3.67
N GLU A 130 0.24 -37.39 -4.53
CA GLU A 130 -1.01 -37.79 -5.21
C GLU A 130 -2.09 -38.24 -4.22
N PHE A 131 -1.72 -38.95 -3.14
CA PHE A 131 -2.67 -39.35 -2.11
C PHE A 131 -3.30 -38.15 -1.39
N THR A 132 -2.50 -37.12 -1.11
CA THR A 132 -2.98 -35.88 -0.50
C THR A 132 -3.93 -35.15 -1.44
N GLN A 133 -3.60 -35.06 -2.72
CA GLN A 133 -4.50 -34.47 -3.71
C GLN A 133 -5.82 -35.24 -3.80
N ALA A 134 -5.78 -36.57 -3.86
CA ALA A 134 -6.98 -37.42 -3.93
C ALA A 134 -7.86 -37.26 -2.67
N PHE A 135 -7.24 -37.15 -1.49
CA PHE A 135 -7.95 -36.89 -0.23
C PHE A 135 -8.67 -35.54 -0.26
N PHE A 136 -8.01 -34.45 -0.66
CA PHE A 136 -8.68 -33.15 -0.75
C PHE A 136 -9.67 -33.06 -1.93
N ALA A 137 -9.53 -33.93 -2.94
CA ALA A 137 -10.48 -34.04 -4.03
C ALA A 137 -11.82 -34.70 -3.63
N SER A 138 -11.90 -35.32 -2.46
CA SER A 138 -13.17 -35.83 -1.93
C SER A 138 -13.97 -34.78 -1.16
N PHE A 139 -13.49 -33.53 -1.05
CA PHE A 139 -14.13 -32.50 -0.25
C PHE A 139 -15.28 -31.86 -1.02
N GLU A 140 -16.41 -31.66 -0.34
CA GLU A 140 -17.52 -30.89 -0.89
C GLU A 140 -17.15 -29.39 -1.00
N PRO A 141 -17.79 -28.62 -1.91
CA PRO A 141 -17.44 -27.21 -2.12
C PRO A 141 -17.43 -26.36 -0.85
N TRP A 142 -18.37 -26.59 0.08
CA TRP A 142 -18.42 -25.88 1.37
C TRP A 142 -17.24 -26.24 2.28
N MET A 143 -16.80 -27.51 2.25
CA MET A 143 -15.65 -27.98 3.03
C MET A 143 -14.38 -27.31 2.53
N VAL A 144 -14.23 -27.16 1.21
CA VAL A 144 -13.11 -26.45 0.58
C VAL A 144 -13.12 -24.98 1.00
N SER A 145 -14.27 -24.30 0.90
CA SER A 145 -14.40 -22.89 1.32
C SER A 145 -14.02 -22.72 2.80
N ARG A 146 -14.54 -23.60 3.65
CA ARG A 146 -14.30 -23.56 5.10
C ARG A 146 -12.86 -23.87 5.46
N LEU A 147 -12.26 -24.88 4.82
CA LEU A 147 -10.85 -25.21 4.98
C LEU A 147 -9.95 -24.05 4.55
N ALA A 148 -10.26 -23.39 3.43
CA ALA A 148 -9.50 -22.27 2.90
C ALA A 148 -9.54 -21.06 3.84
N GLU A 149 -10.72 -20.75 4.40
CA GLU A 149 -10.91 -19.73 5.42
C GLU A 149 -10.09 -20.02 6.68
N LEU A 150 -10.26 -21.21 7.26
CA LEU A 150 -9.59 -21.60 8.51
C LEU A 150 -8.08 -21.70 8.34
N SER A 151 -7.60 -22.28 7.23
CA SER A 151 -6.16 -22.41 6.97
C SER A 151 -5.51 -21.04 6.75
N THR A 152 -6.26 -20.09 6.18
CA THR A 152 -5.83 -18.69 6.12
C THR A 152 -5.78 -18.09 7.53
N ALA A 153 -6.83 -18.27 8.34
CA ALA A 153 -6.87 -17.76 9.71
C ALA A 153 -5.71 -18.30 10.58
N PHE A 154 -5.37 -19.59 10.45
CA PHE A 154 -4.25 -20.23 11.15
C PHE A 154 -2.89 -19.98 10.53
N LYS A 155 -2.82 -19.34 9.36
CA LYS A 155 -1.57 -19.13 8.60
C LYS A 155 -0.85 -20.41 8.21
N THR A 156 -1.61 -21.46 7.93
CA THR A 156 -1.09 -22.77 7.51
C THR A 156 -1.08 -22.92 5.99
N ILE A 157 -1.60 -21.94 5.25
CA ILE A 157 -1.42 -21.84 3.80
C ILE A 157 -0.01 -21.35 3.46
N SER A 158 0.58 -21.95 2.44
CA SER A 158 1.89 -21.62 1.89
C SER A 158 1.93 -21.86 0.38
N ASP A 159 3.00 -21.39 -0.27
CA ASP A 159 3.25 -21.60 -1.70
C ASP A 159 3.25 -23.08 -2.11
N GLY A 160 3.57 -24.00 -1.19
CA GLY A 160 3.70 -25.45 -1.44
C GLY A 160 2.42 -26.27 -1.24
N ASN A 161 1.38 -25.70 -0.62
CA ASN A 161 0.14 -26.42 -0.34
C ASN A 161 -1.12 -25.73 -0.88
N VAL A 162 -1.05 -24.42 -1.22
CA VAL A 162 -2.22 -23.66 -1.71
C VAL A 162 -2.88 -24.35 -2.90
N ARG A 163 -2.10 -25.01 -3.76
CA ARG A 163 -2.58 -25.78 -4.90
C ARG A 163 -3.63 -26.84 -4.52
N LEU A 164 -3.57 -27.42 -3.32
CA LEU A 164 -4.57 -28.39 -2.87
C LEU A 164 -5.98 -27.79 -2.80
N LEU A 165 -6.10 -26.50 -2.49
CA LEU A 165 -7.36 -25.76 -2.48
C LEU A 165 -7.75 -25.30 -3.89
N LEU A 166 -6.78 -24.80 -4.67
CA LEU A 166 -7.05 -24.22 -5.99
C LEU A 166 -7.51 -25.24 -7.03
N LEU A 167 -7.21 -26.52 -6.84
CA LEU A 167 -7.64 -27.59 -7.74
C LEU A 167 -9.09 -28.02 -7.50
N GLN A 168 -9.71 -27.61 -6.38
CA GLN A 168 -11.05 -28.07 -6.03
C GLN A 168 -12.12 -27.08 -6.50
N PRO A 169 -13.26 -27.58 -7.00
CA PRO A 169 -14.38 -26.72 -7.38
C PRO A 169 -14.99 -26.07 -6.13
N THR A 170 -15.08 -24.74 -6.14
CA THR A 170 -15.78 -23.98 -5.10
C THR A 170 -16.26 -22.64 -5.61
N GLU A 171 -17.39 -22.17 -5.07
CA GLU A 171 -17.94 -20.84 -5.37
C GLU A 171 -17.25 -19.74 -4.55
N HIS A 172 -16.72 -20.09 -3.37
CA HIS A 172 -16.12 -19.16 -2.42
C HIS A 172 -14.73 -19.64 -2.00
N LEU A 173 -13.72 -18.83 -2.28
CA LEU A 173 -12.35 -19.17 -1.96
C LEU A 173 -11.65 -18.05 -1.20
N THR A 174 -11.01 -18.41 -0.08
CA THR A 174 -10.09 -17.53 0.65
C THR A 174 -8.68 -18.05 0.51
N VAL A 175 -7.78 -17.24 -0.05
CA VAL A 175 -6.36 -17.56 -0.20
C VAL A 175 -5.56 -16.53 0.56
N GLY A 176 -4.63 -16.97 1.40
CA GLY A 176 -3.73 -16.05 2.06
C GLY A 176 -2.30 -16.52 2.24
N PHE A 177 -1.43 -15.56 2.56
CA PHE A 177 -0.01 -15.75 2.89
C PHE A 177 0.87 -16.35 1.78
N VAL A 178 0.33 -16.45 0.56
CA VAL A 178 1.08 -16.85 -0.64
C VAL A 178 2.06 -15.73 -1.03
N ARG A 179 3.29 -16.09 -1.37
CA ARG A 179 4.37 -15.16 -1.71
C ARG A 179 4.85 -15.32 -3.14
N ASP A 180 4.62 -16.49 -3.76
CA ASP A 180 4.90 -16.72 -5.17
C ASP A 180 3.60 -16.73 -5.97
N GLU A 181 3.41 -15.73 -6.83
CA GLU A 181 2.26 -15.66 -7.75
C GLU A 181 2.14 -16.95 -8.59
N LYS A 182 3.24 -17.63 -8.91
CA LYS A 182 3.21 -18.88 -9.70
C LYS A 182 2.47 -20.01 -8.99
N SER A 183 2.44 -20.02 -7.66
CA SER A 183 1.67 -21.00 -6.90
C SER A 183 0.16 -20.83 -7.08
N LEU A 184 -0.28 -19.65 -7.57
CA LEU A 184 -1.67 -19.35 -7.90
C LEU A 184 -2.02 -19.67 -9.35
N ALA A 185 -1.08 -20.16 -10.18
CA ALA A 185 -1.34 -20.53 -11.57
C ALA A 185 -2.58 -21.44 -11.77
N PRO A 186 -2.88 -22.41 -10.88
CA PRO A 186 -4.08 -23.25 -11.02
C PRO A 186 -5.41 -22.47 -10.99
N LEU A 187 -5.44 -21.23 -10.48
CA LEU A 187 -6.63 -20.37 -10.60
C LEU A 187 -6.94 -19.98 -12.05
N PHE A 188 -5.94 -20.00 -12.93
CA PHE A 188 -6.04 -19.53 -14.31
C PHE A 188 -6.03 -20.64 -15.34
N ASP A 189 -5.59 -21.83 -14.94
CA ASP A 189 -5.66 -23.02 -15.77
C ASP A 189 -7.13 -23.41 -15.91
N ARG A 190 -7.76 -22.95 -17.01
CA ARG A 190 -9.01 -23.55 -17.47
C ARG A 190 -8.72 -25.04 -17.59
N VAL A 191 -9.52 -25.87 -16.92
CA VAL A 191 -9.50 -27.32 -17.06
C VAL A 191 -9.98 -27.68 -18.47
N ASN A 192 -9.21 -27.30 -19.47
CA ASN A 192 -9.21 -27.87 -20.80
C ASN A 192 -8.16 -28.97 -20.73
N GLU A 193 -8.60 -30.18 -20.38
CA GLU A 193 -8.02 -31.48 -20.74
C GLU A 193 -8.46 -32.51 -19.70
N SER A 194 -9.65 -33.06 -19.92
CA SER A 194 -9.85 -34.51 -20.05
C SER A 194 -8.86 -35.46 -19.35
N HIS A 195 -8.56 -35.33 -18.05
CA HIS A 195 -7.94 -36.41 -17.27
C HIS A 195 -8.27 -36.27 -15.77
N HIS A 196 -9.08 -37.22 -15.30
CA HIS A 196 -9.20 -37.67 -13.91
C HIS A 196 -9.77 -36.68 -12.89
N HIS A 197 -11.04 -36.31 -13.06
CA HIS A 197 -11.90 -36.33 -11.87
C HIS A 197 -11.89 -37.78 -11.36
N MET A 198 -11.32 -38.03 -10.18
CA MET A 198 -11.53 -39.31 -9.51
C MET A 198 -13.04 -39.46 -9.32
N MET A 199 -13.60 -40.38 -10.08
CA MET A 199 -15.00 -40.75 -10.05
C MET A 199 -15.28 -41.47 -8.74
N TRP A 200 -16.07 -40.84 -7.87
CA TRP A 200 -16.72 -41.53 -6.78
C TRP A 200 -18.14 -41.88 -7.24
N GLN A 201 -18.49 -43.17 -7.19
CA GLN A 201 -19.83 -43.67 -7.47
C GLN A 201 -20.29 -44.48 -6.25
N PHE A 202 -21.52 -44.27 -5.84
CA PHE A 202 -22.21 -45.18 -4.92
C PHE A 202 -23.61 -45.56 -5.41
N VAL A 203 -24.16 -46.59 -4.77
CA VAL A 203 -25.34 -47.36 -5.16
C VAL A 203 -26.40 -47.19 -4.08
N SER A 204 -27.55 -46.67 -4.50
CA SER A 204 -28.73 -46.32 -3.72
C SER A 204 -29.37 -47.53 -2.99
N ASP A 205 -30.24 -47.39 -1.99
CA ASP A 205 -31.36 -46.47 -1.79
C ASP A 205 -31.58 -46.19 -0.29
N HIS A 206 -31.80 -44.92 0.08
CA HIS A 206 -32.63 -44.34 1.17
C HIS A 206 -31.89 -43.15 1.83
N PRO A 207 -32.43 -41.91 1.81
CA PRO A 207 -31.78 -40.76 2.42
C PRO A 207 -31.98 -40.79 3.93
N VAL A 208 -30.98 -41.24 4.68
CA VAL A 208 -30.95 -41.03 6.14
C VAL A 208 -30.07 -39.81 6.41
N GLN A 209 -30.69 -38.74 6.89
CA GLN A 209 -29.98 -37.67 7.59
C GLN A 209 -29.39 -38.26 8.88
N CYS A 210 -28.16 -38.78 8.81
CA CYS A 210 -27.39 -39.14 9.99
C CYS A 210 -26.38 -38.02 10.27
N GLU A 211 -26.73 -37.10 11.17
CA GLU A 211 -25.76 -36.26 11.87
C GLU A 211 -25.00 -37.16 12.87
N ALA A 212 -23.94 -37.82 12.41
CA ALA A 212 -23.12 -38.65 13.28
C ALA A 212 -22.27 -37.76 14.22
N GLU A 213 -22.53 -37.85 15.52
CA GLU A 213 -21.79 -37.12 16.57
C GLU A 213 -20.50 -37.84 17.01
N SER A 214 -20.36 -39.14 16.68
CA SER A 214 -19.20 -39.99 17.02
C SER A 214 -18.68 -40.80 15.82
N TRP A 215 -17.37 -41.06 15.80
CA TRP A 215 -16.71 -41.89 14.78
C TRP A 215 -17.13 -43.36 14.86
N GLU A 216 -17.64 -43.76 16.02
CA GLU A 216 -18.15 -45.11 16.30
C GLU A 216 -19.55 -45.33 15.71
N ASP A 217 -20.23 -44.26 15.29
CA ASP A 217 -21.60 -44.28 14.75
C ASP A 217 -21.66 -44.16 13.21
N LEU A 218 -20.50 -44.02 12.55
CA LEU A 218 -20.39 -43.95 11.10
C LEU A 218 -20.25 -45.36 10.51
N ASP A 219 -21.36 -45.93 10.02
CA ASP A 219 -21.31 -47.09 9.14
C ASP A 219 -20.66 -46.68 7.81
N VAL A 220 -19.40 -47.07 7.61
CA VAL A 220 -18.57 -46.71 6.45
C VAL A 220 -19.14 -47.28 5.13
N GLU A 221 -20.11 -48.18 5.20
CA GLU A 221 -20.71 -48.85 4.04
C GLU A 221 -21.89 -48.10 3.39
N ASP A 222 -22.45 -47.05 4.02
CA ASP A 222 -23.72 -46.40 3.58
C ASP A 222 -23.62 -44.90 3.19
N VAL A 223 -22.41 -44.39 2.90
CA VAL A 223 -22.22 -42.96 2.53
C VAL A 223 -22.32 -42.76 1.00
N ASP A 224 -23.54 -42.50 0.51
CA ASP A 224 -23.80 -42.11 -0.89
C ASP A 224 -23.65 -40.60 -1.12
N ILE A 225 -22.60 -40.20 -1.84
CA ILE A 225 -22.37 -38.80 -2.28
C ILE A 225 -22.82 -38.65 -3.72
N VAL A 226 -23.94 -37.96 -3.93
CA VAL A 226 -24.50 -37.67 -5.26
C VAL A 226 -23.83 -36.44 -5.86
N GLN A 227 -23.34 -36.53 -7.11
CA GLN A 227 -23.00 -35.35 -7.90
C GLN A 227 -24.27 -34.55 -8.23
N THR A 228 -24.35 -33.31 -7.77
CA THR A 228 -25.08 -32.30 -8.54
C THR A 228 -24.23 -31.96 -9.77
N GLN A 229 -24.81 -32.09 -10.97
CA GLN A 229 -24.19 -31.73 -12.25
C GLN A 229 -24.06 -30.21 -12.43
N ASP A 230 -23.88 -29.47 -11.35
CA ASP A 230 -23.81 -28.02 -11.42
C ASP A 230 -22.36 -27.61 -11.67
N GLU A 231 -22.18 -26.83 -12.74
CA GLU A 231 -20.92 -26.19 -13.04
C GLU A 231 -20.59 -25.20 -11.91
N VAL A 232 -19.80 -25.64 -10.94
CA VAL A 232 -19.35 -24.79 -9.83
C VAL A 232 -18.39 -23.75 -10.39
N ARG A 233 -18.79 -22.49 -10.32
CA ARG A 233 -18.01 -21.33 -10.80
C ARG A 233 -17.60 -20.47 -9.61
N LEU A 234 -16.41 -19.91 -9.65
CA LEU A 234 -15.93 -19.00 -8.61
C LEU A 234 -16.72 -17.69 -8.63
N LEU A 235 -17.48 -17.43 -7.58
CA LEU A 235 -18.28 -16.21 -7.39
C LEU A 235 -17.61 -15.23 -6.42
N SER A 236 -16.86 -15.75 -5.45
CA SER A 236 -16.22 -14.95 -4.41
C SER A 236 -14.77 -15.34 -4.20
N LEU A 237 -13.87 -14.35 -4.26
CA LEU A 237 -12.46 -14.53 -3.97
C LEU A 237 -11.99 -13.53 -2.90
N ASN A 238 -11.38 -14.06 -1.85
CA ASN A 238 -10.73 -13.28 -0.81
C ASN A 238 -9.22 -13.54 -0.81
N LEU A 239 -8.43 -12.50 -1.05
CA LEU A 239 -6.97 -12.54 -1.06
C LEU A 239 -6.44 -11.83 0.18
N VAL A 240 -5.70 -12.56 1.02
CA VAL A 240 -5.27 -12.09 2.34
C VAL A 240 -3.75 -12.19 2.48
N SER A 241 -3.06 -11.06 2.56
CA SER A 241 -1.59 -11.03 2.71
C SER A 241 -0.87 -11.83 1.62
N CYS A 242 -1.40 -11.85 0.41
CA CYS A 242 -0.76 -12.43 -0.77
C CYS A 242 0.27 -11.41 -1.30
N LEU A 243 1.53 -11.64 -0.97
CA LEU A 243 2.63 -10.74 -1.29
C LEU A 243 3.19 -11.07 -2.68
N GLY A 244 3.63 -10.06 -3.42
CA GLY A 244 4.27 -10.28 -4.73
C GLY A 244 3.31 -10.49 -5.91
N LEU A 245 2.00 -10.28 -5.71
CA LEU A 245 1.03 -10.26 -6.82
C LEU A 245 1.31 -9.10 -7.78
N SER A 246 1.28 -9.38 -9.08
CA SER A 246 1.50 -8.44 -10.16
C SER A 246 0.18 -7.82 -10.64
N SER A 247 0.28 -6.71 -11.39
CA SER A 247 -0.91 -6.12 -12.03
C SER A 247 -1.59 -7.04 -13.05
N ARG A 248 -0.83 -7.97 -13.65
CA ARG A 248 -1.35 -8.95 -14.61
C ARG A 248 -2.26 -9.99 -13.98
N PHE A 249 -2.06 -10.28 -12.70
CA PHE A 249 -2.85 -11.25 -11.95
C PHE A 249 -4.35 -10.91 -12.02
N LEU A 250 -4.74 -9.65 -11.76
CA LEU A 250 -6.15 -9.24 -11.83
C LEU A 250 -6.69 -9.24 -13.25
N THR A 251 -5.88 -8.86 -14.24
CA THR A 251 -6.29 -8.94 -15.67
C THR A 251 -6.62 -10.39 -16.05
N GLN A 252 -5.80 -11.34 -15.62
CA GLN A 252 -6.06 -12.76 -15.85
C GLN A 252 -7.28 -13.23 -15.05
N LEU A 253 -7.42 -12.79 -13.80
CA LEU A 253 -8.54 -13.15 -12.94
C LEU A 253 -9.88 -12.76 -13.56
N THR A 254 -10.04 -11.50 -13.98
CA THR A 254 -11.30 -11.02 -14.58
C THR A 254 -11.58 -11.64 -15.95
N THR A 255 -10.54 -12.10 -16.65
CA THR A 255 -10.67 -12.79 -17.95
C THR A 255 -11.07 -14.26 -17.79
N VAL A 256 -10.48 -14.96 -16.82
CA VAL A 256 -10.75 -16.39 -16.57
C VAL A 256 -12.04 -16.58 -15.80
N HIS A 257 -12.35 -15.69 -14.84
CA HIS A 257 -13.52 -15.73 -13.97
C HIS A 257 -14.45 -14.53 -14.24
N PRO A 258 -15.13 -14.49 -15.40
CA PRO A 258 -16.00 -13.37 -15.77
C PRO A 258 -17.26 -13.26 -14.90
N HIS A 259 -17.56 -14.28 -14.09
CA HIS A 259 -18.71 -14.35 -13.19
C HIS A 259 -18.36 -14.00 -11.73
N LEU A 260 -17.13 -13.54 -11.47
CA LEU A 260 -16.72 -13.16 -10.12
C LEU A 260 -17.53 -11.95 -9.63
N GLU A 261 -18.33 -12.17 -8.58
CA GLU A 261 -19.23 -11.17 -7.99
C GLU A 261 -18.61 -10.44 -6.80
N HIS A 262 -17.77 -11.13 -6.04
CA HIS A 262 -17.20 -10.61 -4.80
C HIS A 262 -15.68 -10.73 -4.81
N LEU A 263 -15.00 -9.60 -4.62
CA LEU A 263 -13.55 -9.57 -4.51
C LEU A 263 -13.12 -8.83 -3.24
N LYS A 264 -12.39 -9.52 -2.38
CA LYS A 264 -11.80 -8.95 -1.18
C LYS A 264 -10.28 -9.03 -1.27
N ILE A 265 -9.61 -7.90 -1.09
CA ILE A 265 -8.17 -7.75 -1.16
C ILE A 265 -7.70 -7.12 0.15
N VAL A 266 -6.95 -7.88 0.93
CA VAL A 266 -6.48 -7.47 2.26
C VAL A 266 -4.96 -7.57 2.30
N ASN A 267 -4.27 -6.43 2.43
CA ASN A 267 -2.80 -6.37 2.52
C ASN A 267 -2.08 -7.15 1.39
N CYS A 268 -2.54 -6.99 0.15
CA CYS A 268 -1.91 -7.58 -1.03
C CYS A 268 -1.30 -6.49 -1.92
N PHE A 269 -0.45 -6.90 -2.86
CA PHE A 269 0.18 -6.03 -3.86
C PHE A 269 1.18 -5.00 -3.29
N ASP A 270 2.02 -5.41 -2.34
CA ASP A 270 3.03 -4.56 -1.67
C ASP A 270 3.98 -3.80 -2.62
N ALA A 271 4.18 -4.30 -3.85
CA ALA A 271 5.04 -3.70 -4.87
C ALA A 271 4.31 -2.71 -5.81
N ALA A 272 2.98 -2.60 -5.71
CA ALA A 272 2.16 -1.78 -6.60
C ALA A 272 2.22 -0.29 -6.22
N ALA A 273 3.35 0.38 -6.45
CA ALA A 273 3.41 1.83 -6.28
C ALA A 273 2.64 2.56 -7.40
N GLY A 274 1.78 3.51 -7.04
CA GLY A 274 1.19 4.51 -7.95
C GLY A 274 0.45 3.92 -9.17
N GLU A 275 1.06 4.03 -10.35
CA GLU A 275 0.48 3.64 -11.65
C GLU A 275 0.01 2.18 -11.70
N GLN A 276 0.66 1.29 -10.95
CA GLN A 276 0.24 -0.12 -10.88
C GLN A 276 -1.08 -0.29 -10.12
N GLY A 277 -1.29 0.49 -9.04
CA GLY A 277 -2.55 0.54 -8.29
C GLY A 277 -3.73 1.06 -9.13
N ALA A 278 -3.48 2.12 -9.91
CA ALA A 278 -4.49 2.66 -10.82
C ALA A 278 -4.83 1.68 -11.95
N ALA A 279 -3.84 1.01 -12.53
CA ALA A 279 -4.05 -0.02 -13.55
C ALA A 279 -4.84 -1.22 -12.99
N LEU A 280 -4.58 -1.64 -11.74
CA LEU A 280 -5.33 -2.70 -11.06
C LEU A 280 -6.83 -2.35 -11.00
N LEU A 281 -7.18 -1.16 -10.51
CA LEU A 281 -8.58 -0.72 -10.43
C LEU A 281 -9.22 -0.52 -11.80
N GLN A 282 -8.45 -0.08 -12.80
CA GLN A 282 -8.93 0.04 -14.16
C GLN A 282 -9.31 -1.31 -14.79
N GLU A 283 -8.63 -2.39 -14.44
CA GLU A 283 -9.06 -3.72 -14.90
C GLU A 283 -10.31 -4.20 -14.17
N LEU A 284 -10.45 -3.88 -12.88
CA LEU A 284 -11.64 -4.23 -12.10
C LEU A 284 -12.89 -3.47 -12.56
N SER A 285 -12.76 -2.20 -12.98
CA SER A 285 -13.89 -1.41 -13.49
C SER A 285 -14.50 -1.98 -14.78
N LYS A 286 -13.76 -2.82 -15.51
CA LYS A 286 -14.24 -3.51 -16.71
C LYS A 286 -15.11 -4.73 -16.40
N SER A 287 -15.04 -5.26 -15.16
CA SER A 287 -15.83 -6.41 -14.75
C SER A 287 -17.33 -6.08 -14.80
N ARG A 288 -18.13 -7.06 -15.23
CA ARG A 288 -19.59 -6.94 -15.40
C ARG A 288 -20.40 -7.75 -14.39
N ALA A 289 -19.73 -8.62 -13.65
CA ALA A 289 -20.33 -9.42 -12.60
C ALA A 289 -19.99 -8.87 -11.21
N LEU A 290 -18.93 -8.06 -11.08
CA LEU A 290 -18.45 -7.61 -9.79
C LEU A 290 -19.48 -6.69 -9.12
N LYS A 291 -20.04 -7.16 -8.01
CA LYS A 291 -21.02 -6.47 -7.17
C LYS A 291 -20.37 -5.88 -5.93
N THR A 292 -19.44 -6.59 -5.31
CA THR A 292 -18.79 -6.11 -4.08
C THR A 292 -17.27 -6.11 -4.21
N LEU A 293 -16.67 -5.02 -3.75
CA LEU A 293 -15.23 -4.83 -3.73
C LEU A 293 -14.78 -4.36 -2.35
N HIS A 294 -13.86 -5.10 -1.75
CA HIS A 294 -13.33 -4.80 -0.42
C HIS A 294 -11.82 -4.62 -0.48
N PHE A 295 -11.33 -3.46 -0.04
CA PHE A 295 -9.92 -3.19 0.19
C PHE A 295 -9.65 -2.97 1.66
N SER A 296 -8.66 -3.66 2.21
CA SER A 296 -8.22 -3.40 3.58
C SER A 296 -6.71 -3.46 3.69
N TRP A 297 -6.11 -2.55 4.44
CA TRP A 297 -4.65 -2.50 4.64
C TRP A 297 -3.85 -2.40 3.33
N CYS A 298 -4.45 -1.86 2.27
CA CYS A 298 -3.81 -1.69 0.96
C CYS A 298 -2.99 -0.40 0.96
N SER A 299 -1.70 -0.49 1.29
CA SER A 299 -0.82 0.71 1.39
C SER A 299 -0.61 1.43 0.05
N TRP A 300 -0.90 0.78 -1.07
CA TRP A 300 -0.83 1.37 -2.40
C TRP A 300 -2.08 2.17 -2.78
N LEU A 301 -3.17 2.01 -2.02
CA LEU A 301 -4.43 2.66 -2.31
C LEU A 301 -4.42 4.09 -1.76
N THR A 302 -4.67 5.06 -2.63
CA THR A 302 -4.71 6.48 -2.27
C THR A 302 -6.07 7.08 -2.63
N THR A 303 -6.35 8.24 -2.03
CA THR A 303 -7.52 9.07 -2.36
C THR A 303 -7.64 9.33 -3.87
N GLU A 304 -6.53 9.68 -4.54
CA GLU A 304 -6.51 10.01 -5.98
C GLU A 304 -6.86 8.79 -6.85
N ILE A 305 -6.35 7.61 -6.47
CA ILE A 305 -6.64 6.35 -7.17
C ILE A 305 -8.13 6.00 -7.05
N LEU A 306 -8.72 6.12 -5.85
CA LEU A 306 -10.15 5.85 -5.63
C LEU A 306 -11.05 6.84 -6.37
N VAL A 307 -10.68 8.13 -6.41
CA VAL A 307 -11.44 9.13 -7.17
C VAL A 307 -11.38 8.83 -8.67
N THR A 308 -10.21 8.47 -9.18
CA THR A 308 -10.06 8.08 -10.59
C THR A 308 -10.88 6.84 -10.91
N PHE A 309 -10.89 5.86 -10.01
CA PHE A 309 -11.73 4.68 -10.13
C PHE A 309 -13.23 5.03 -10.16
N ALA A 310 -13.70 5.95 -9.31
CA ALA A 310 -15.08 6.44 -9.35
C ALA A 310 -15.48 6.97 -10.73
N TYR A 311 -14.62 7.77 -11.36
CA TYR A 311 -14.86 8.24 -12.74
C TYR A 311 -14.91 7.10 -13.75
N GLN A 312 -14.01 6.11 -13.65
CA GLN A 312 -14.00 4.95 -14.55
C GLN A 312 -15.27 4.10 -14.44
N LEU A 313 -15.87 3.99 -13.26
CA LEU A 313 -17.10 3.23 -13.05
C LEU A 313 -18.34 3.88 -13.72
N VAL A 314 -18.29 5.21 -13.94
CA VAL A 314 -19.33 5.98 -14.65
C VAL A 314 -19.15 5.90 -16.17
N GLU A 315 -17.94 5.61 -16.65
CA GLU A 315 -17.67 5.49 -18.08
C GLU A 315 -18.41 4.27 -18.67
N PRO A 316 -19.05 4.40 -19.86
CA PRO A 316 -19.71 3.28 -20.49
C PRO A 316 -18.72 2.16 -20.88
N PRO A 317 -19.09 0.88 -20.69
CA PRO A 317 -20.34 0.41 -20.07
C PRO A 317 -20.34 0.60 -18.55
N LEU A 318 -21.50 0.92 -17.98
CA LEU A 318 -21.68 1.13 -16.54
C LEU A 318 -21.28 -0.12 -15.75
N SER A 319 -20.62 0.10 -14.61
CA SER A 319 -20.26 -0.96 -13.67
C SER A 319 -21.49 -1.58 -13.01
N SER A 320 -21.39 -2.86 -12.64
CA SER A 320 -22.35 -3.59 -11.80
C SER A 320 -22.08 -3.46 -10.31
N LEU A 321 -21.10 -2.65 -9.91
CA LEU A 321 -20.70 -2.52 -8.51
C LEU A 321 -21.85 -1.94 -7.67
N GLU A 322 -22.13 -2.60 -6.56
CA GLU A 322 -23.17 -2.24 -5.58
C GLU A 322 -22.54 -1.81 -4.26
N GLU A 323 -21.42 -2.42 -3.85
CA GLU A 323 -20.77 -2.15 -2.57
C GLU A 323 -19.25 -1.96 -2.72
N LEU A 324 -18.73 -0.89 -2.11
CA LEU A 324 -17.30 -0.63 -1.96
C LEU A 324 -16.96 -0.47 -0.48
N TYR A 325 -16.17 -1.39 0.05
CA TYR A 325 -15.61 -1.29 1.39
C TYR A 325 -14.12 -0.97 1.31
N VAL A 326 -13.70 0.11 1.95
CA VAL A 326 -12.27 0.44 2.10
C VAL A 326 -12.02 0.60 3.59
N SER A 327 -10.95 0.03 4.14
CA SER A 327 -10.64 0.22 5.57
C SER A 327 -9.15 0.16 5.81
N ASN A 328 -8.68 0.85 6.85
CA ASN A 328 -7.27 0.80 7.27
C ASN A 328 -6.26 1.12 6.13
N CYS A 329 -6.67 1.96 5.17
CA CYS A 329 -5.82 2.44 4.07
C CYS A 329 -5.30 3.84 4.38
N PHE A 330 -3.98 3.99 4.56
CA PHE A 330 -3.36 5.16 5.19
C PHE A 330 -3.52 6.48 4.41
N ASP A 331 -3.46 6.43 3.07
CA ASP A 331 -3.51 7.62 2.21
C ASP A 331 -4.92 7.88 1.61
N VAL A 332 -5.96 7.34 2.26
CA VAL A 332 -7.36 7.49 1.87
C VAL A 332 -8.08 8.46 2.80
N LEU A 333 -8.57 9.57 2.26
CA LEU A 333 -9.43 10.52 2.94
C LEU A 333 -10.89 10.05 2.82
N GLY A 334 -11.33 9.24 3.79
CA GLY A 334 -12.64 8.58 3.82
C GLY A 334 -13.82 9.48 3.45
N ASP A 335 -14.01 10.57 4.20
CA ASP A 335 -15.13 11.51 4.02
C ASP A 335 -15.19 12.11 2.60
N TYR A 336 -14.02 12.44 2.04
CA TYR A 336 -13.93 13.03 0.70
C TYR A 336 -14.31 12.02 -0.38
N VAL A 337 -13.77 10.79 -0.29
CA VAL A 337 -14.08 9.74 -1.27
C VAL A 337 -15.55 9.33 -1.17
N GLN A 338 -16.11 9.19 0.04
CA GLN A 338 -17.55 8.94 0.22
C GLN A 338 -18.40 10.02 -0.45
N SER A 339 -18.03 11.29 -0.29
CA SER A 339 -18.73 12.41 -0.95
C SER A 339 -18.67 12.30 -2.48
N VAL A 340 -17.50 11.98 -3.05
CA VAL A 340 -17.32 11.83 -4.50
C VAL A 340 -18.14 10.65 -5.04
N PHE A 341 -18.08 9.49 -4.39
CA PHE A 341 -18.87 8.32 -4.81
C PHE A 341 -20.37 8.58 -4.69
N LYS A 342 -20.82 9.23 -3.62
CA LYS A 342 -22.24 9.58 -3.45
C LYS A 342 -22.75 10.54 -4.53
N GLU A 343 -21.89 11.43 -5.02
CA GLU A 343 -22.22 12.35 -6.12
C GLU A 343 -22.23 11.65 -7.49
N LEU A 344 -21.21 10.84 -7.78
CA LEU A 344 -21.02 10.21 -9.09
C LEU A 344 -21.82 8.91 -9.28
N LEU A 345 -21.96 8.12 -8.22
CA LEU A 345 -22.48 6.75 -8.20
C LEU A 345 -23.43 6.55 -7.01
N PRO A 346 -24.59 7.24 -6.97
CA PRO A 346 -25.48 7.23 -5.80
C PRO A 346 -26.10 5.85 -5.48
N GLY A 347 -25.99 4.88 -6.39
CA GLY A 347 -26.44 3.50 -6.18
C GLY A 347 -25.38 2.58 -5.55
N VAL A 348 -24.15 3.06 -5.35
CA VAL A 348 -23.07 2.29 -4.71
C VAL A 348 -23.02 2.64 -3.23
N ASP A 349 -23.13 1.64 -2.36
CA ASP A 349 -22.88 1.82 -0.93
C ASP A 349 -21.38 1.85 -0.65
N VAL A 350 -20.91 2.89 0.01
CA VAL A 350 -19.48 3.11 0.29
C VAL A 350 -19.23 3.18 1.79
N SER A 351 -18.52 2.19 2.28
CA SER A 351 -18.08 2.08 3.67
C SER A 351 -16.57 2.32 3.78
N MET A 352 -16.15 3.11 4.76
CA MET A 352 -14.76 3.54 4.99
C MET A 352 -14.19 3.11 6.34
#